data_AF-A0A9E9NZL4-F1
#
_entry.id   AF-A0A9E9NZL4-F1
#
_cell.length_a   1.000
_cell.length_b   1.000
_cell.length_c   1.000
_cell.angle_alpha   90.00
_cell.angle_beta   90.00
_cell.angle_gamma   90.00
#
_symmetry.space_group_name_H-M   'P 1'
#
loop_
_entity.id
_entity.type
_entity.pdbx_description
1 polymer ?
#
loop_
_entity_poly.entity_id
_entity_poly.type
_entity_poly.pdbx_seq_one_letter_code
_entity_poly.pdbx_strand_id
1 'polypeptide(L)'
;MDEWTKLTRDRVFISDIGNDRVAEIGGAKTLVGRYAVWAPAPGGEHHRVVEVGSDCEALMKKYRVPGERVLRLQTVEAGHG
;
A
#
# COMPACT_ATOMS: atom_id res chain seq x y z
N MET A 1 -15.32 -14.81 -9.50
CA MET A 1 -14.69 -13.54 -9.92
C MET A 1 -14.67 -12.67 -8.68
N ASP A 2 -13.58 -12.81 -7.94
CA ASP A 2 -13.40 -12.29 -6.59
C ASP A 2 -13.56 -10.76 -6.55
N GLU A 3 -14.27 -10.24 -5.55
CA GLU A 3 -14.50 -8.81 -5.38
C GLU A 3 -13.18 -8.02 -5.35
N TRP A 4 -12.12 -8.65 -4.85
CA TRP A 4 -10.76 -8.13 -4.86
C TRP A 4 -10.24 -7.79 -6.26
N THR A 5 -10.45 -8.68 -7.23
CA THR A 5 -10.03 -8.45 -8.62
C THR A 5 -10.81 -7.30 -9.23
N LYS A 6 -12.10 -7.13 -8.92
CA LYS A 6 -12.89 -5.98 -9.41
C LYS A 6 -12.40 -4.64 -8.84
N LEU A 7 -11.93 -4.64 -7.60
CA LEU A 7 -11.48 -3.43 -6.90
C LEU A 7 -10.07 -2.99 -7.28
N THR A 8 -9.20 -3.95 -7.60
CA THR A 8 -7.75 -3.69 -7.76
C THR A 8 -7.25 -3.81 -9.20
N ARG A 9 -7.87 -4.64 -10.04
CA ARG A 9 -7.37 -4.89 -11.42
C ARG A 9 -7.28 -3.59 -12.22
N ASP A 10 -6.10 -3.35 -12.81
CA ASP A 10 -5.74 -2.16 -13.59
C ASP A 10 -5.84 -0.81 -12.82
N ARG A 11 -5.81 -0.83 -11.48
CA ARG A 11 -5.96 0.38 -10.67
C ARG A 11 -4.79 0.57 -9.71
N VAL A 12 -4.48 1.84 -9.46
CA VAL A 12 -3.55 2.23 -8.39
C VAL A 12 -4.32 2.30 -7.07
N PHE A 13 -3.74 1.70 -6.02
CA PHE A 13 -4.26 1.75 -4.66
C PHE A 13 -3.12 1.89 -3.64
N ILE A 14 -3.46 2.31 -2.42
CA ILE A 14 -2.50 2.46 -1.32
C ILE A 14 -2.86 1.45 -0.24
N SER A 15 -1.88 0.78 0.34
CA SER A 15 -2.06 -0.04 1.54
C SER A 15 -1.33 0.56 2.72
N ASP A 16 -2.01 0.67 3.86
CA ASP A 16 -1.39 0.86 5.18
C ASP A 16 -0.75 -0.46 5.59
N ILE A 17 0.59 -0.50 5.60
CA ILE A 17 1.38 -1.68 5.97
C ILE A 17 1.77 -1.69 7.46
N GLY A 18 1.19 -0.79 8.28
CA GLY A 18 1.45 -0.69 9.71
C GLY A 18 2.45 0.43 10.04
N ASN A 19 3.32 0.24 11.03
CA ASN A 19 4.25 1.31 11.42
C ASN A 19 5.44 1.41 10.46
N ASP A 20 6.04 2.61 10.39
CA ASP A 20 7.32 2.81 9.72
C ASP A 20 8.36 1.83 10.28
N ARG A 21 9.04 1.13 9.38
CA ARG A 21 10.05 0.14 9.72
C ARG A 21 11.37 0.50 9.08
N VAL A 22 12.46 0.31 9.80
CA VAL A 22 13.80 0.40 9.22
C VAL A 22 14.17 -0.97 8.71
N ALA A 23 14.40 -1.10 7.41
CA ALA A 23 14.88 -2.33 6.79
C ALA A 23 16.28 -2.10 6.22
N GLU A 24 17.13 -3.12 6.27
CA GLU A 24 18.41 -3.09 5.58
C GLU A 24 18.21 -3.58 4.14
N ILE A 25 18.43 -2.69 3.17
CA ILE A 25 18.27 -2.96 1.74
C ILE A 25 19.60 -2.64 1.07
N GLY A 26 20.26 -3.66 0.50
CA GLY A 26 21.57 -3.50 -0.14
C GLY A 26 22.68 -3.02 0.82
N GLY A 27 22.60 -3.38 2.11
CA GLY A 27 23.55 -2.96 3.14
C GLY A 27 23.32 -1.56 3.72
N ALA A 28 22.25 -0.86 3.29
CA ALA A 28 21.88 0.45 3.82
C ALA A 28 20.58 0.37 4.64
N LYS A 29 20.58 1.01 5.82
CA LYS A 29 19.36 1.21 6.62
C LYS A 29 18.44 2.18 5.89
N THR A 30 17.31 1.67 5.42
CA THR A 30 16.30 2.41 4.67
C THR A 30 15.01 2.46 5.49
N LEU A 31 14.42 3.64 5.61
CA LEU A 31 13.09 3.79 6.19
C LEU A 31 12.06 3.28 5.18
N VAL A 32 11.34 2.23 5.55
CA VAL A 32 10.16 1.71 4.87
C VAL A 32 8.96 2.39 5.51
N GLY A 33 8.38 3.35 4.78
CA GLY A 33 7.24 4.12 5.25
C GLY A 33 5.99 3.29 5.51
N ARG A 34 5.07 3.80 6.33
CA ARG A 34 3.78 3.17 6.66
C ARG A 34 2.87 2.84 5.47
N TYR A 35 2.97 3.56 4.36
CA TYR A 35 2.07 3.42 3.21
C TYR A 35 2.82 2.94 1.98
N ALA A 36 2.31 1.90 1.34
CA ALA A 36 2.82 1.41 0.06
C ALA A 36 1.83 1.71 -1.08
N VAL A 37 2.34 2.25 -2.18
CA VAL A 37 1.58 2.51 -3.40
C VAL A 37 1.77 1.33 -4.34
N TRP A 38 0.65 0.75 -4.79
CA TRP A 38 0.61 -0.38 -5.70
C TRP A 38 0.09 0.06 -7.05
N ALA A 39 0.83 -0.24 -8.11
CA ALA A 39 0.42 0.02 -9.49
C ALA A 39 0.40 -1.28 -10.30
N PRO A 40 -0.49 -1.41 -11.31
CA PRO A 40 -0.52 -2.57 -12.18
C PRO A 40 0.82 -2.72 -12.92
N ALA A 41 1.31 -3.95 -12.98
CA ALA A 41 2.48 -4.31 -13.77
C ALA A 41 2.14 -4.28 -15.26
N PRO A 42 3.14 -4.09 -16.15
CA PRO A 42 2.94 -4.24 -17.58
C PRO A 42 2.43 -5.67 -17.86
N GLY A 43 1.21 -5.79 -18.42
CA GLY A 43 0.51 -7.07 -18.61
C GLY A 43 -0.71 -7.30 -17.71
N GLY A 44 -0.96 -6.44 -16.71
CA GLY A 44 -2.24 -6.34 -16.00
C GLY A 44 -2.59 -7.47 -15.01
N GLU A 45 -1.78 -8.52 -14.93
CA GLU A 45 -2.05 -9.68 -14.04
C GLU A 45 -1.58 -9.47 -12.60
N HIS A 46 -0.62 -8.58 -12.37
CA HIS A 46 -0.01 -8.36 -11.06
C HIS A 46 0.11 -6.87 -10.71
N HIS A 47 0.29 -6.59 -9.42
CA HIS A 47 0.65 -5.25 -8.94
C HIS A 47 2.10 -5.24 -8.45
N ARG A 48 2.74 -4.08 -8.57
CA ARG A 48 4.08 -3.81 -8.03
C ARG A 48 4.01 -2.63 -7.09
N VAL A 49 4.83 -2.69 -6.04
CA VAL A 49 5.10 -1.51 -5.22
C VAL A 49 5.89 -0.52 -6.07
N VAL A 50 5.38 0.69 -6.20
CA VAL A 50 6.06 1.78 -6.92
C VAL A 50 6.66 2.81 -5.99
N GLU A 51 6.13 2.94 -4.78
CA GLU A 51 6.63 3.85 -3.76
C GLU A 51 6.19 3.39 -2.38
N VAL A 52 7.02 3.66 -1.37
CA VAL A 52 6.67 3.49 0.04
C VAL A 52 7.02 4.80 0.76
N GLY A 53 6.08 5.31 1.57
CA GLY A 53 6.25 6.58 2.26
C GLY A 53 5.38 6.68 3.51
N SER A 54 5.68 7.67 4.36
CA SER A 54 5.00 7.86 5.64
C SER A 54 3.80 8.80 5.53
N ASP A 55 3.69 9.59 4.45
CA ASP A 55 2.62 10.57 4.22
C ASP A 55 1.59 10.05 3.21
N CYS A 56 0.44 9.59 3.71
CA CYS A 56 -0.64 9.06 2.87
C CYS A 56 -1.23 10.12 1.93
N GLU A 57 -1.44 11.36 2.41
CA GLU A 57 -2.08 12.41 1.62
C GLU A 57 -1.19 12.84 0.45
N ALA A 58 0.12 12.93 0.69
CA ALA A 58 1.10 13.20 -0.36
C ALA A 58 1.08 12.11 -1.44
N LEU A 59 1.06 10.83 -1.04
CA LEU A 59 0.99 9.70 -1.96
C LEU A 59 -0.34 9.68 -2.74
N MET A 60 -1.47 9.91 -2.06
CA MET A 60 -2.79 10.00 -2.70
C MET A 60 -2.81 11.09 -3.77
N LYS A 61 -2.28 12.28 -3.47
CA LYS A 61 -2.22 13.40 -4.41
C LYS A 61 -1.31 13.09 -5.60
N LYS A 62 -0.13 12.52 -5.35
CA LYS A 62 0.87 12.19 -6.38
C LYS A 62 0.35 11.14 -7.38
N TYR A 63 -0.32 10.11 -6.88
CA TYR A 63 -0.80 8.98 -7.69
C TYR A 63 -2.29 9.06 -8.04
N ARG A 64 -2.97 10.16 -7.66
CA ARG A 64 -4.42 10.38 -7.86
C ARG A 64 -5.27 9.23 -7.31
N VAL A 65 -4.89 8.72 -6.14
CA VAL A 65 -5.62 7.64 -5.47
C VAL A 65 -6.71 8.25 -4.60
N PRO A 66 -8.00 7.95 -4.83
CA PRO A 66 -9.09 8.42 -3.97
C PRO A 66 -9.07 7.69 -2.61
N GLY A 67 -9.60 8.33 -1.57
CA GLY A 67 -9.55 7.80 -0.19
C GLY A 67 -10.19 6.42 -0.02
N GLU A 68 -11.20 6.09 -0.82
CA GLU A 68 -11.84 4.76 -0.91
C GLU A 68 -10.87 3.63 -1.32
N ARG A 69 -9.73 3.96 -1.92
CA ARG A 69 -8.69 3.01 -2.36
C ARG A 69 -7.47 2.98 -1.45
N VAL A 70 -7.62 3.50 -0.24
CA VAL A 70 -6.64 3.34 0.83
C VAL A 70 -7.07 2.14 1.68
N LEU A 71 -6.41 1.02 1.47
CA LEU A 71 -6.64 -0.22 2.20
C LEU A 71 -5.93 -0.17 3.54
N ARG A 72 -6.69 -0.25 4.64
CA ARG A 72 -6.09 -0.30 5.98
C ARG A 72 -5.99 -1.73 6.46
N LEU A 73 -4.87 -2.07 7.07
CA LEU A 73 -4.76 -3.29 7.84
C LEU A 73 -5.74 -3.20 9.01
N GLN A 74 -6.79 -4.03 9.01
CA GLN A 74 -7.58 -4.23 10.21
C GLN A 74 -6.73 -5.05 11.18
N THR A 75 -6.07 -4.39 12.12
CA THR A 75 -5.66 -5.08 13.34
C THR A 75 -6.94 -5.49 14.05
N VAL A 76 -7.20 -6.80 14.10
CA VAL A 76 -8.09 -7.36 15.10
C VAL A 76 -7.50 -6.98 16.45
N GLU A 77 -8.01 -5.91 17.06
CA GLU A 77 -7.77 -5.70 18.47
C GLU A 77 -8.34 -6.94 19.15
N ALA A 78 -7.47 -7.74 19.75
CA ALA A 78 -7.88 -8.86 20.58
C ALA A 78 -8.77 -8.28 21.68
N GLY A 79 -10.08 -8.43 21.51
CA GLY A 79 -11.05 -8.07 22.52
C GLY A 79 -10.70 -8.80 23.80
N HIS A 80 -10.40 -8.03 24.85
CA HIS A 80 -10.36 -8.52 26.21
C HIS A 80 -11.73 -9.15 26.53
N GLY A 81 -11.72 -10.44 26.84
CA GLY A 81 -12.78 -11.16 27.55
C GLY A 81 -12.30 -11.53 28.94
#